data_AF-A0A366E3N2-F1
#
_entry.id   AF-A0A366E3N2-F1
#
_cell.length_a   1.000
_cell.length_b   1.000
_cell.length_c   1.000
_cell.angle_alpha   90.00
_cell.angle_beta   90.00
_cell.angle_gamma   90.00
#
_symmetry.space_group_name_H-M   'P 1'
#
loop_
_entity.id
_entity.type
_entity.pdbx_description
1 polymer ?
#
loop_
_entity_poly.entity_id
_entity_poly.type
_entity_poly.pdbx_seq_one_letter_code
_entity_poly.pdbx_strand_id
1 'polypeptide(L)'
;MCYLAAAAIGSRRSGWVMVGVAGGVVFPAPLVGVDPTAALLAMGVGFAVFGFLRGDRIDRRELGVQTLGFAGFGAIALTAMMSGPLIAAHLAAVAALGHALWDVIHFAREKVVSRSLTEFCVVLDFGLGVLLLLTAWQVFPG
;
A
#
# COMPACT_ATOMS: atom_id res chain seq x y z
N MET A 1 -1.06 -2.71 -2.13
CA MET A 1 -2.03 -3.77 -2.51
C MET A 1 -3.06 -3.30 -3.54
N CYS A 2 -3.71 -2.14 -3.41
CA CYS A 2 -4.76 -1.68 -4.34
C CYS A 2 -4.28 -1.59 -5.80
N TYR A 3 -3.08 -1.06 -6.03
CA TYR A 3 -2.46 -1.02 -7.37
C TYR A 3 -2.14 -2.41 -7.92
N LEU A 4 -1.57 -3.28 -7.10
CA LEU A 4 -1.25 -4.65 -7.47
C LEU A 4 -2.52 -5.44 -7.83
N ALA A 5 -3.56 -5.32 -7.02
CA ALA A 5 -4.85 -5.92 -7.30
C ALA A 5 -5.47 -5.34 -8.57
N ALA A 6 -5.38 -4.02 -8.82
CA ALA A 6 -5.88 -3.42 -10.04
C ALA A 6 -5.13 -3.90 -11.29
N ALA A 7 -3.81 -4.06 -11.20
CA ALA A 7 -2.98 -4.65 -12.25
C ALA A 7 -3.33 -6.14 -12.49
N ALA A 8 -3.49 -6.94 -11.43
CA ALA A 8 -3.84 -8.36 -11.51
C ALA A 8 -5.27 -8.59 -12.05
N ILE A 9 -6.22 -7.72 -11.66
CA ILE A 9 -7.61 -7.75 -12.14
C ILE A 9 -7.71 -7.14 -13.55
N GLY A 10 -6.76 -6.31 -13.96
CA GLY A 10 -6.75 -5.65 -15.29
C GLY A 10 -7.83 -4.57 -15.42
N SER A 11 -8.29 -3.99 -14.30
CA SER A 11 -9.33 -2.96 -14.28
C SER A 11 -9.00 -1.83 -13.34
N ARG A 12 -8.91 -0.61 -13.87
CA ARG A 12 -8.62 0.60 -13.08
C ARG A 12 -9.66 0.86 -11.99
N ARG A 13 -10.92 0.53 -12.24
CA ARG A 13 -12.03 0.71 -11.28
C ARG A 13 -11.88 -0.16 -10.05
N SER A 14 -11.22 -1.32 -10.19
CA SER A 14 -11.02 -2.22 -9.06
C SER A 14 -10.14 -1.59 -7.97
N GLY A 15 -9.34 -0.56 -8.26
CA GLY A 15 -8.56 0.15 -7.24
C GLY A 15 -9.42 0.73 -6.12
N TRP A 16 -10.55 1.38 -6.44
CA TRP A 16 -11.50 1.88 -5.44
C TRP A 16 -12.20 0.76 -4.67
N VAL A 17 -12.57 -0.32 -5.36
CA VAL A 17 -13.14 -1.50 -4.70
C VAL A 17 -12.14 -2.05 -3.69
N MET A 18 -10.86 -2.13 -4.05
CA MET A 18 -9.81 -2.63 -3.18
C MET A 18 -9.50 -1.70 -2.00
N VAL A 19 -9.69 -0.40 -2.13
CA VAL A 19 -9.65 0.52 -0.97
C VAL A 19 -10.78 0.18 0.00
N GLY A 20 -12.00 -0.04 -0.50
CA GLY A 20 -13.13 -0.47 0.32
C GLY A 20 -12.87 -1.82 1.01
N VAL A 21 -12.34 -2.80 0.28
CA VAL A 21 -11.98 -4.11 0.84
C VAL A 21 -10.87 -3.98 1.87
N ALA A 22 -9.81 -3.21 1.58
CA ALA A 22 -8.71 -3.00 2.53
C ALA A 22 -9.21 -2.33 3.81
N GLY A 23 -10.03 -1.29 3.71
CA GLY A 23 -10.68 -0.68 4.88
C GLY A 23 -11.52 -1.69 5.66
N GLY A 24 -12.35 -2.46 4.95
CA GLY A 24 -13.18 -3.52 5.53
C GLY A 24 -12.39 -4.67 6.18
N VAL A 25 -11.11 -4.85 5.87
CA VAL A 25 -10.23 -5.80 6.54
C VAL A 25 -9.50 -5.15 7.71
N VAL A 26 -8.93 -3.97 7.50
CA VAL A 26 -8.08 -3.28 8.49
C VAL A 26 -8.85 -2.87 9.73
N PHE A 27 -10.05 -2.29 9.58
CA PHE A 27 -10.81 -1.81 10.72
C PHE A 27 -11.30 -2.92 11.67
N PRO A 28 -11.84 -4.06 11.18
CA PRO A 28 -12.27 -5.14 12.08
C PRO A 28 -11.16 -6.11 12.48
N ALA A 29 -10.01 -6.15 11.80
CA ALA A 29 -8.93 -7.10 12.09
C ALA A 29 -8.53 -7.14 13.60
N PRO A 30 -8.37 -5.99 14.29
CA PRO A 30 -8.06 -5.99 15.73
C PRO A 30 -9.16 -6.63 16.59
N LEU A 31 -10.43 -6.56 16.17
CA LEU A 31 -11.56 -7.14 16.92
C LEU A 31 -11.55 -8.67 16.94
N VAL A 32 -10.85 -9.28 15.99
CA VAL A 32 -10.73 -10.73 15.84
C VAL A 32 -9.31 -11.23 16.10
N GLY A 33 -8.44 -10.38 16.66
CA GLY A 33 -7.05 -10.73 17.00
C GLY A 33 -6.13 -10.93 15.80
N VAL A 34 -6.48 -10.37 14.64
CA VAL A 34 -5.66 -10.45 13.42
C VAL A 34 -4.86 -9.16 13.28
N ASP A 35 -3.57 -9.30 12.96
CA ASP A 35 -2.74 -8.15 12.61
C ASP A 35 -3.14 -7.59 11.23
N PRO A 36 -3.56 -6.31 11.15
CA PRO A 36 -4.02 -5.72 9.89
C PRO A 36 -2.93 -5.72 8.80
N THR A 37 -1.66 -5.53 9.18
CA THR A 37 -0.55 -5.48 8.23
C THR A 37 -0.31 -6.86 7.62
N ALA A 38 -0.29 -7.90 8.45
CA ALA A 38 -0.18 -9.29 8.01
C ALA A 38 -1.33 -9.69 7.07
N ALA A 39 -2.57 -9.27 7.39
CA ALA A 39 -3.73 -9.52 6.53
C ALA A 39 -3.57 -8.87 5.15
N LEU A 40 -3.16 -7.60 5.10
CA LEU A 40 -2.92 -6.89 3.84
C LEU A 40 -1.75 -7.47 3.04
N LEU A 41 -0.68 -7.92 3.71
CA LEU A 41 0.43 -8.59 3.07
C LEU A 41 0.00 -9.91 2.45
N ALA A 42 -0.75 -10.74 3.19
CA ALA A 42 -1.26 -12.01 2.69
C ALA A 42 -2.16 -11.81 1.46
N MET A 43 -3.07 -10.82 1.51
CA MET A 43 -3.89 -10.45 0.36
C MET A 43 -3.05 -10.00 -0.83
N GLY A 44 -2.04 -9.15 -0.61
CA GLY A 44 -1.15 -8.67 -1.66
C GLY A 44 -0.38 -9.80 -2.34
N VAL A 45 0.14 -10.75 -1.57
CA VAL A 45 0.77 -11.98 -2.11
C VAL A 45 -0.23 -12.77 -2.94
N GLY A 46 -1.46 -12.95 -2.44
CA GLY A 46 -2.54 -13.62 -3.18
C GLY A 46 -2.82 -12.97 -4.54
N PHE A 47 -2.88 -11.63 -4.59
CA PHE A 47 -3.08 -10.90 -5.85
C PHE A 47 -1.88 -10.97 -6.79
N ALA A 48 -0.65 -10.95 -6.27
CA ALA A 48 0.54 -11.16 -7.11
C ALA A 48 0.47 -12.53 -7.78
N VAL A 49 0.25 -13.59 -7.01
CA VAL A 49 0.12 -14.97 -7.51
C VAL A 49 -1.02 -15.06 -8.53
N PHE A 50 -2.20 -14.55 -8.19
CA PHE A 50 -3.36 -14.52 -9.09
C PHE A 50 -3.04 -13.80 -10.41
N GLY A 51 -2.38 -12.64 -10.35
CA GLY A 51 -1.96 -11.90 -11.53
C GLY A 51 -1.04 -12.73 -12.43
N PHE A 52 0.01 -13.32 -11.86
CA PHE A 52 0.95 -14.14 -12.65
C PHE A 52 0.30 -15.39 -13.26
N LEU A 53 -0.65 -16.01 -12.56
CA LEU A 53 -1.43 -17.14 -13.09
C LEU A 53 -2.34 -16.75 -14.27
N ARG A 54 -2.70 -15.47 -14.37
CA ARG A 54 -3.58 -14.97 -15.44
C ARG A 54 -2.88 -14.79 -16.79
N GLY A 55 -1.54 -14.84 -16.79
CA GLY A 55 -0.72 -14.84 -18.00
C GLY A 55 -0.93 -13.61 -18.88
N ASP A 56 -1.20 -13.84 -20.17
CA ASP A 56 -1.21 -12.78 -21.20
C ASP A 56 -2.49 -11.94 -21.23
N ARG A 57 -3.44 -12.20 -20.32
CA ARG A 57 -4.69 -11.43 -20.20
C ARG A 57 -4.51 -10.07 -19.51
N ILE A 58 -3.30 -9.78 -19.03
CA ILE A 58 -2.95 -8.55 -18.30
C ILE A 58 -1.59 -8.02 -18.77
N ASP A 59 -1.34 -6.75 -18.49
CA ASP A 59 -0.03 -6.15 -18.72
C ASP A 59 0.98 -6.67 -17.69
N ARG A 60 1.82 -7.64 -18.10
CA ARG A 60 2.84 -8.25 -17.24
C ARG A 60 3.89 -7.25 -16.75
N ARG A 61 4.18 -6.20 -17.53
CA ARG A 61 5.17 -5.19 -17.14
C ARG A 61 4.61 -4.35 -16.00
N GLU A 62 3.37 -3.90 -16.12
CA GLU A 62 2.71 -3.18 -15.04
C GLU A 62 2.50 -4.07 -13.81
N LEU A 63 2.10 -5.34 -13.97
CA LEU A 63 2.03 -6.28 -12.85
C LEU A 63 3.39 -6.43 -12.14
N GLY A 64 4.48 -6.58 -12.90
CA GLY A 64 5.83 -6.69 -12.35
C GLY A 64 6.23 -5.46 -11.56
N VAL A 65 5.97 -4.25 -12.08
CA VAL A 65 6.23 -2.99 -11.38
C VAL A 65 5.44 -2.89 -10.07
N GLN A 66 4.14 -3.25 -10.09
CA GLN A 66 3.33 -3.22 -8.86
C GLN A 66 3.72 -4.31 -7.87
N THR A 67 4.19 -5.46 -8.34
CA THR A 67 4.70 -6.54 -7.47
C THR A 67 5.99 -6.09 -6.79
N LEU A 68 6.90 -5.43 -7.53
CA LEU A 68 8.13 -4.87 -6.97
C LEU A 68 7.84 -3.76 -5.95
N GLY A 69 6.90 -2.86 -6.27
CA GLY A 69 6.42 -1.85 -5.33
C GLY A 69 5.87 -2.49 -4.06
N PHE A 70 5.00 -3.49 -4.20
CA PHE A 70 4.45 -4.25 -3.08
C PHE A 70 5.54 -4.96 -2.26
N ALA A 71 6.54 -5.57 -2.90
CA ALA A 71 7.65 -6.20 -2.20
C ALA A 71 8.49 -5.19 -1.41
N GLY A 72 8.77 -4.02 -1.99
CA GLY A 72 9.51 -2.94 -1.33
C GLY A 72 8.77 -2.38 -0.12
N PHE A 73 7.51 -1.98 -0.28
CA PHE A 73 6.69 -1.50 0.83
C PHE A 73 6.41 -2.60 1.86
N GLY A 74 6.22 -3.84 1.42
CA GLY A 74 6.03 -4.98 2.29
C GLY A 74 7.26 -5.29 3.15
N ALA A 75 8.46 -5.16 2.59
CA ALA A 75 9.71 -5.29 3.34
C ALA A 75 9.84 -4.21 4.43
N ILE A 76 9.47 -2.96 4.11
CA ILE A 76 9.44 -1.87 5.11
C ILE A 76 8.43 -2.19 6.22
N ALA A 77 7.23 -2.66 5.86
CA ALA A 77 6.20 -3.02 6.82
C ALA A 77 6.63 -4.18 7.74
N LEU A 78 7.21 -5.24 7.19
CA LEU A 78 7.74 -6.36 7.98
C LEU A 78 8.87 -5.92 8.91
N THR A 79 9.75 -5.04 8.43
CA THR A 79 10.81 -4.47 9.27
C THR A 79 10.22 -3.66 10.43
N ALA A 80 9.19 -2.86 10.17
CA ALA A 80 8.50 -2.09 11.19
C ALA A 80 7.83 -2.99 12.25
N MET A 81 7.21 -4.11 11.84
CA MET A 81 6.62 -5.09 12.78
C MET A 81 7.65 -5.72 13.72
N MET A 82 8.91 -5.82 13.29
CA MET A 82 10.01 -6.38 14.08
C MET A 82 10.79 -5.33 14.87
N SER A 83 10.41 -4.06 14.76
CA SER A 83 11.14 -2.92 15.32
C SER A 83 10.45 -2.35 16.57
N GLY A 84 11.21 -1.57 17.35
CA GLY A 84 10.63 -0.77 18.42
C GLY A 84 9.73 0.37 17.89
N PRO A 85 8.85 0.95 18.74
CA PRO A 85 7.82 1.91 18.32
C PRO A 85 8.35 3.13 17.54
N LEU A 86 9.50 3.68 17.96
CA LEU A 86 10.12 4.83 17.32
C LEU A 86 10.54 4.52 15.88
N ILE A 87 11.26 3.41 15.68
CA ILE A 87 11.72 2.98 14.36
C ILE A 87 10.53 2.60 13.49
N ALA A 88 9.54 1.90 14.05
CA ALA A 88 8.31 1.54 13.34
C ALA A 88 7.56 2.78 12.83
N ALA A 89 7.46 3.85 13.64
CA ALA A 89 6.83 5.11 13.23
C ALA A 89 7.59 5.80 12.08
N HIS A 90 8.92 5.83 12.13
CA HIS A 90 9.75 6.39 11.06
C HIS A 90 9.64 5.58 9.77
N LEU A 91 9.67 4.26 9.86
CA LEU A 91 9.50 3.37 8.70
C LEU A 91 8.10 3.52 8.09
N ALA A 92 7.06 3.61 8.91
CA ALA A 92 5.70 3.86 8.45
C ALA A 92 5.57 5.22 7.75
N ALA A 93 6.22 6.26 8.29
CA ALA A 93 6.25 7.58 7.67
C ALA A 93 6.98 7.55 6.31
N VAL A 94 8.14 6.92 6.24
CA VAL A 94 8.90 6.76 4.99
C VAL A 94 8.10 5.96 3.97
N ALA A 95 7.42 4.89 4.38
CA ALA A 95 6.55 4.12 3.52
C ALA A 95 5.39 4.98 2.97
N ALA A 96 4.73 5.75 3.83
CA ALA A 96 3.62 6.62 3.43
C ALA A 96 4.07 7.71 2.45
N LEU A 97 5.16 8.44 2.76
CA LEU A 97 5.69 9.47 1.86
C LEU A 97 6.20 8.89 0.53
N GLY A 98 6.85 7.72 0.59
CA GLY A 98 7.27 6.99 -0.60
C GLY A 98 6.09 6.54 -1.46
N HIS A 99 4.98 6.12 -0.83
CA HIS A 99 3.76 5.75 -1.53
C HIS A 99 3.09 6.98 -2.16
N ALA A 100 3.03 8.12 -1.46
CA ALA A 100 2.53 9.37 -2.04
C ALA A 100 3.34 9.78 -3.30
N LEU A 101 4.66 9.61 -3.28
CA LEU A 101 5.49 9.83 -4.48
C LEU A 101 5.14 8.82 -5.59
N TRP A 102 4.94 7.55 -5.24
CA TRP A 102 4.49 6.53 -6.18
C TRP A 102 3.14 6.89 -6.82
N ASP A 103 2.21 7.43 -6.05
CA ASP A 103 0.91 7.89 -6.54
C ASP A 103 1.05 9.08 -7.48
N VAL A 104 1.94 10.05 -7.21
CA VAL A 104 2.23 11.17 -8.13
C VAL A 104 2.76 10.66 -9.47
N ILE A 105 3.63 9.65 -9.46
CA ILE A 105 4.14 9.03 -10.69
C ILE A 105 2.98 8.37 -11.47
N HIS A 106 2.06 7.69 -10.80
CA HIS A 106 0.93 7.02 -11.45
C HIS A 106 -0.16 7.99 -11.90
N PHE A 107 -0.34 9.09 -11.17
CA PHE A 107 -1.16 10.22 -11.56
C PHE A 107 -0.68 10.79 -12.90
N ALA A 108 0.63 11.05 -13.02
CA ALA A 108 1.22 11.57 -14.25
C ALA A 108 1.15 10.56 -15.43
N ARG A 109 1.21 9.27 -15.14
CA ARG A 109 1.16 8.20 -16.17
C ARG A 109 -0.26 7.82 -16.58
N GLU A 110 -1.27 8.17 -15.79
CA GLU A 110 -2.67 7.76 -15.95
C GLU A 110 -2.81 6.27 -16.30
N LYS A 111 -2.18 5.40 -15.52
CA LYS A 111 -2.18 3.94 -15.70
C LYS A 111 -2.47 3.20 -14.39
N VAL A 112 -2.88 1.93 -14.52
CA VAL A 112 -3.17 0.97 -13.44
C VAL A 112 -4.42 1.29 -12.61
N VAL A 113 -4.60 2.54 -12.17
CA VAL A 113 -5.73 2.98 -11.35
C VAL A 113 -6.39 4.24 -11.92
N SER A 114 -7.52 4.67 -11.35
CA SER A 114 -8.16 5.93 -11.70
C SER A 114 -7.45 7.14 -11.08
N ARG A 115 -7.48 8.27 -11.77
CA ARG A 115 -6.90 9.53 -11.30
C ARG A 115 -7.42 10.01 -9.94
N SER A 116 -8.73 9.84 -9.68
CA SER A 116 -9.31 10.15 -8.37
C SER A 116 -8.73 9.30 -7.24
N LEU A 117 -8.32 8.05 -7.53
CA LEU A 117 -7.70 7.18 -6.54
C LEU A 117 -6.29 7.66 -6.21
N THR A 118 -5.50 7.99 -7.24
CA THR A 118 -4.15 8.56 -7.04
C THR A 118 -4.22 9.86 -6.23
N GLU A 119 -5.17 10.76 -6.52
CA GLU A 119 -5.34 12.01 -5.77
C GLU A 119 -5.67 11.74 -4.29
N PHE A 120 -6.59 10.82 -4.02
CA PHE A 120 -6.96 10.43 -2.67
C PHE A 120 -5.76 9.83 -1.91
N CYS A 121 -5.04 8.89 -2.51
CA CYS A 121 -3.88 8.25 -1.89
C CYS A 121 -2.74 9.27 -1.64
N VAL A 122 -2.45 10.18 -2.58
CA VAL A 122 -1.46 11.26 -2.34
C VAL A 122 -1.80 12.05 -1.09
N VAL A 123 -3.03 12.55 -0.98
CA VAL A 123 -3.43 13.39 0.16
C VAL A 123 -3.38 12.61 1.47
N LEU A 124 -3.90 11.37 1.45
CA LEU A 124 -3.92 10.51 2.62
C LEU A 124 -2.51 10.16 3.09
N ASP A 125 -1.67 9.64 2.20
CA ASP A 125 -0.36 9.10 2.55
C ASP A 125 0.65 10.21 2.86
N PHE A 126 0.58 11.34 2.15
CA PHE A 126 1.38 12.50 2.48
C PHE A 126 1.00 13.06 3.86
N GLY A 127 -0.30 13.24 4.12
CA GLY A 127 -0.79 13.73 5.40
C GLY A 127 -0.42 12.79 6.56
N LEU A 128 -0.61 11.48 6.38
CA LEU A 128 -0.28 10.47 7.39
C LEU A 128 1.23 10.39 7.64
N GLY A 129 2.04 10.43 6.57
CA GLY A 129 3.50 10.43 6.69
C GLY A 129 4.03 11.64 7.47
N VAL A 130 3.54 12.84 7.16
CA VAL A 130 3.91 14.07 7.90
C VAL A 130 3.46 13.98 9.36
N LEU A 131 2.22 13.53 9.62
CA LEU A 131 1.69 13.38 10.97
C LEU A 131 2.52 12.40 11.81
N LEU A 132 2.92 11.27 11.23
CA LEU A 132 3.75 10.27 11.91
C LEU A 132 5.13 10.85 12.28
N LEU A 133 5.77 11.61 11.40
CA LEU A 133 7.05 12.27 11.73
C LEU A 133 6.89 13.29 12.86
N LEU A 134 5.85 14.12 12.80
CA LEU A 134 5.58 15.14 13.82
C LEU A 134 5.30 14.49 15.17
N THR A 135 4.49 13.45 15.21
CA THR A 135 4.13 12.77 16.46
C THR A 135 5.30 11.95 17.03
N ALA A 136 6.07 11.26 16.19
CA ALA A 136 7.27 10.55 16.62
C ALA A 136 8.29 11.51 17.27
N TRP A 137 8.44 12.71 16.72
CA TRP A 137 9.30 13.75 17.26
C TRP A 137 8.84 14.28 18.63
N GLN A 138 7.53 14.43 18.82
CA GLN A 138 6.95 14.95 20.07
C GLN A 138 6.97 13.92 21.21
N VAL A 139 6.83 12.63 20.87
CA VAL A 139 6.72 11.54 21.87
C VAL A 139 8.09 11.04 22.34
N PHE A 140 9.12 11.16 21.51
CA PHE A 140 10.50 10.74 21.84
C PHE A 140 11.48 11.90 21.63
N PRO A 141 11.49 12.92 22.50
CA PRO A 141 12.56 13.91 22.48
C PRO A 141 13.90 13.20 22.76
N GLY A 142 14.86 13.38 21.85
CA GLY A 142 16.18 12.75 21.92
C GLY A 142 17.01 13.16 23.13
#